data_AF-A0A1W1VSN3-F1
#
_entry.id   AF-A0A1W1VSN3-F1
#
_cell.length_a   1.000
_cell.length_b   1.000
_cell.length_c   1.000
_cell.angle_alpha   90.00
_cell.angle_beta   90.00
_cell.angle_gamma   90.00
#
_symmetry.space_group_name_H-M   'P 1'
#
loop_
_entity.id
_entity.type
_entity.pdbx_description
1 polymer ?
#
loop_
_entity_poly.entity_id
_entity_poly.type
_entity_poly.pdbx_seq_one_letter_code
_entity_poly.pdbx_strand_id
1 'polypeptide(L)'
;MGGWWLPTNRLHVLKQVIAEFGNVDKVESIYGRARDKEYTFFVFVFVRVSKYDDELITRLVKKEIALEDKYPSMRFVFHYLPAKIDKKDVLSPEFSCLMSCPKH
;
A
#
# COMPACT_ATOMS: atom_id res chain seq x y z
N MET A 1 17.23 -18.14 -11.11
CA MET A 1 15.96 -18.16 -10.36
C MET A 1 16.22 -17.58 -8.98
N GLY A 2 16.02 -16.27 -8.80
CA GLY A 2 16.22 -15.60 -7.51
C GLY A 2 14.91 -15.59 -6.73
N GLY A 3 14.78 -16.48 -5.74
CA GLY A 3 13.64 -16.47 -4.83
C GLY A 3 13.67 -15.20 -3.98
N TRP A 4 12.57 -14.46 -3.99
CA TRP A 4 12.34 -13.28 -3.16
C TRP A 4 12.17 -13.73 -1.69
N TRP A 5 13.28 -13.98 -0.99
CA TRP A 5 13.26 -14.18 0.46
C TRP A 5 13.10 -12.82 1.12
N LEU A 6 11.86 -12.35 1.25
CA LEU A 6 11.54 -11.25 2.14
C LEU A 6 11.81 -11.73 3.59
N PRO A 7 12.67 -11.05 4.37
CA PRO A 7 12.86 -11.39 5.78
C PRO A 7 11.49 -11.40 6.48
N THR A 8 11.27 -12.34 7.41
CA THR A 8 9.98 -12.71 8.00
C THR A 8 9.13 -11.52 8.47
N ASN A 9 9.79 -10.44 8.91
CA ASN A 9 9.14 -9.18 9.30
C ASN A 9 8.46 -8.44 8.14
N ARG A 10 9.03 -8.47 6.93
CA ARG A 10 8.48 -7.73 5.77
C ARG A 10 7.20 -8.36 5.24
N LEU A 11 7.14 -9.69 5.17
CA LEU A 11 5.93 -10.38 4.76
C LEU A 11 4.79 -10.13 5.77
N HIS A 12 5.10 -10.08 7.06
CA HIS A 12 4.14 -9.76 8.11
C HIS A 12 3.60 -8.33 7.95
N VAL A 13 4.48 -7.36 7.68
CA VAL A 13 4.10 -5.96 7.46
C VAL A 13 3.20 -5.82 6.24
N LEU A 14 3.55 -6.46 5.12
CA LEU A 14 2.70 -6.45 3.92
C LEU A 14 1.31 -7.03 4.19
N LYS A 15 1.23 -8.14 4.95
CA LYS A 15 -0.06 -8.71 5.37
C LYS A 15 -0.85 -7.75 6.25
N GLN A 16 -0.19 -7.03 7.16
CA GLN A 16 -0.86 -6.01 7.98
C GLN A 16 -1.38 -4.85 7.13
N VAL A 17 -0.60 -4.36 6.16
CA VAL A 17 -1.06 -3.32 5.22
C VAL A 17 -2.31 -3.78 4.49
N ILE A 18 -2.31 -5.02 3.96
CA ILE A 18 -3.49 -5.58 3.29
C ILE A 18 -4.68 -5.65 4.26
N ALA A 19 -4.48 -6.12 5.50
CA ALA A 19 -5.54 -6.24 6.48
C ALA A 19 -6.11 -4.87 6.91
N GLU A 20 -5.27 -3.87 7.10
CA GLU A 20 -5.71 -2.55 7.54
C GLU A 20 -6.44 -1.80 6.44
N PHE A 21 -5.85 -1.74 5.24
CA PHE A 21 -6.34 -0.90 4.15
C PHE A 21 -7.35 -1.64 3.27
N GLY A 22 -7.25 -2.96 3.16
CA GLY A 22 -8.18 -3.78 2.37
C GLY A 22 -9.60 -3.84 2.91
N ASN A 23 -9.77 -3.58 4.21
CA ASN A 23 -11.08 -3.49 4.86
C ASN A 23 -11.76 -2.13 4.68
N VAL A 24 -11.12 -1.17 4.00
CA VAL A 24 -11.74 0.11 3.67
C VAL A 24 -12.59 -0.09 2.41
N ASP A 25 -13.89 0.13 2.53
CA ASP A 25 -14.94 -0.09 1.52
C ASP A 25 -14.64 0.54 0.15
N LYS A 26 -13.96 1.69 0.15
CA LYS A 26 -13.58 2.44 -1.05
C LYS A 26 -12.23 2.02 -1.62
N VAL A 27 -11.45 1.18 -0.98
CA VAL A 27 -10.17 0.69 -1.54
C VAL A 27 -10.45 -0.38 -2.60
N GLU A 28 -9.80 -0.24 -3.75
CA GLU A 28 -9.89 -1.18 -4.86
C GLU A 28 -8.70 -2.11 -4.90
N SER A 29 -7.50 -1.54 -4.90
CA SER A 29 -6.26 -2.28 -5.03
C SER A 29 -5.15 -1.60 -4.25
N ILE A 30 -4.19 -2.41 -3.82
CA ILE A 30 -3.03 -1.95 -3.07
C ILE A 30 -1.79 -2.50 -3.77
N TYR A 31 -0.83 -1.62 -4.02
CA TYR A 31 0.48 -1.97 -4.53
C TYR A 31 1.53 -1.55 -3.53
N GLY A 32 2.62 -2.30 -3.48
CA GLY A 32 3.71 -1.92 -2.60
C GLY A 32 5.06 -2.39 -3.07
N ARG A 33 6.07 -1.72 -2.54
CA ARG A 33 7.48 -1.99 -2.80
C ARG A 33 8.29 -1.72 -1.54
N ALA A 34 9.12 -2.69 -1.16
CA ALA A 34 10.15 -2.49 -0.16
C ALA A 34 11.45 -1.98 -0.83
N ARG A 35 12.12 -1.02 -0.19
CA ARG A 35 13.52 -0.66 -0.49
C ARG A 35 14.42 -1.06 0.67
N ASP A 36 15.30 -2.00 0.38
CA ASP A 36 16.11 -2.70 1.38
C ASP A 36 17.13 -1.84 2.11
N LYS A 37 17.66 -0.81 1.45
CA LYS A 37 18.68 0.07 2.04
C LYS A 37 18.18 0.93 3.20
N GLU A 38 16.86 1.09 3.36
CA GLU A 38 16.28 2.07 4.31
C GLU A 38 15.09 1.54 5.11
N TYR A 39 14.73 0.26 4.99
CA TYR A 39 13.48 -0.28 5.54
C TYR A 39 12.24 0.56 5.14
N THR A 40 12.30 1.17 3.95
CA THR A 40 11.26 2.03 3.42
C THR A 40 10.28 1.19 2.60
N PHE A 41 8.98 1.30 2.93
CA PHE A 41 7.88 0.70 2.21
C PHE A 41 7.06 1.77 1.50
N PHE A 42 7.06 1.73 0.17
CA PHE A 42 6.14 2.52 -0.63
C PHE A 42 4.84 1.75 -0.78
N VAL A 43 3.71 2.39 -0.48
CA VAL A 43 2.38 1.79 -0.58
C VAL A 43 1.47 2.70 -1.39
N PHE A 44 0.95 2.19 -2.49
CA PHE A 44 -0.03 2.86 -3.33
C PHE A 44 -1.39 2.24 -3.10
N VAL A 45 -2.33 3.04 -2.60
CA VAL A 45 -3.70 2.63 -2.32
C VAL A 45 -4.61 3.29 -3.34
N PHE A 46 -5.19 2.48 -4.22
CA PHE A 46 -6.12 2.94 -5.24
C PHE A 46 -7.54 2.88 -4.70
N VAL A 47 -8.26 4.00 -4.77
CA VAL A 47 -9.62 4.14 -4.22
C VAL A 47 -10.67 4.34 -5.32
N ARG A 48 -11.82 3.68 -5.18
CA ARG A 48 -13.03 3.77 -6.02
C ARG A 48 -13.82 5.04 -5.75
N VAL A 49 -13.15 6.20 -5.75
CA VAL A 49 -13.81 7.50 -5.63
C VAL A 49 -13.46 8.40 -6.80
N SER A 50 -14.44 9.21 -7.21
CA SER A 50 -14.26 10.26 -8.21
C SER A 50 -13.67 11.55 -7.61
N LYS A 51 -13.85 11.76 -6.29
CA LYS A 51 -13.29 12.85 -5.49
C LYS A 51 -12.98 12.34 -4.09
N TYR A 52 -11.89 12.80 -3.50
CA TYR A 52 -11.61 12.52 -2.09
C TYR A 52 -12.65 13.22 -1.21
N ASP A 53 -13.23 12.48 -0.27
CA ASP A 53 -13.97 13.04 0.84
C ASP A 53 -13.10 13.03 2.11
N ASP A 54 -13.28 14.05 2.96
CA ASP A 54 -12.46 14.25 4.15
C ASP A 54 -12.55 13.08 5.14
N GLU A 55 -13.69 12.38 5.15
CA GLU A 55 -13.90 11.21 6.01
C GLU A 55 -13.02 10.03 5.58
N LEU A 56 -12.95 9.74 4.28
CA LEU A 56 -12.10 8.69 3.71
C LEU A 56 -10.63 8.99 3.98
N ILE A 57 -10.17 10.21 3.72
CA ILE A 57 -8.78 10.61 3.98
C ILE A 57 -8.47 10.47 5.47
N THR A 58 -9.36 10.94 6.34
CA THR A 58 -9.18 10.80 7.79
C THR A 58 -9.08 9.33 8.22
N ARG A 59 -9.91 8.44 7.67
CA ARG A 59 -9.86 6.99 7.96
C ARG A 59 -8.54 6.36 7.49
N LEU A 60 -8.05 6.77 6.32
CA LEU A 60 -6.79 6.25 5.75
C LEU A 60 -5.57 6.73 6.57
N VAL A 61 -5.52 8.02 6.90
CA VAL A 61 -4.43 8.59 7.72
C VAL A 61 -4.39 7.99 9.12
N LYS A 62 -5.56 7.74 9.75
CA LYS A 62 -5.60 7.04 11.06
C LYS A 62 -4.98 5.64 10.99
N LYS A 63 -5.15 4.93 9.87
CA LYS A 63 -4.57 3.60 9.66
C LYS A 63 -3.07 3.66 9.40
N GLU A 64 -2.63 4.67 8.66
CA GLU A 64 -1.21 4.96 8.45
C GLU A 64 -0.49 5.21 9.79
N ILE A 65 -1.01 6.10 10.63
CA ILE A 65 -0.45 6.39 11.96
C ILE A 65 -0.39 5.11 12.81
N ALA A 66 -1.48 4.34 12.86
CA ALA A 66 -1.51 3.10 13.64
C ALA A 66 -0.49 2.06 13.15
N LEU A 67 -0.18 2.05 11.84
CA LEU A 67 0.82 1.16 11.27
C LEU A 67 2.24 1.63 11.61
N GLU A 68 2.50 2.94 11.53
CA GLU A 68 3.79 3.55 11.89
C GLU A 68 4.10 3.34 13.37
N ASP A 69 3.11 3.53 14.26
CA ASP A 69 3.25 3.28 15.70
C ASP A 69 3.58 1.80 15.99
N LYS A 70 3.03 0.87 15.20
CA LYS A 70 3.28 -0.57 15.34
C LYS A 70 4.66 -0.98 14.84
N TYR A 71 5.23 -0.26 13.86
CA TYR A 71 6.52 -0.57 13.24
C TYR A 71 7.42 0.67 13.15
N PRO A 72 7.86 1.23 14.30
CA PRO A 72 8.58 2.51 14.35
C PRO A 72 9.98 2.47 13.70
N SER A 73 10.53 1.28 13.46
CA SER A 73 11.79 1.07 12.74
C SER A 73 11.64 1.00 11.22
N MET A 74 10.40 1.08 10.71
CA MET A 74 10.09 1.06 9.29
C MET A 74 9.54 2.41 8.86
N ARG A 75 9.92 2.84 7.67
CA ARG A 75 9.38 4.05 7.08
C ARG A 75 8.30 3.65 6.08
N PHE A 76 7.08 4.15 6.25
CA PHE A 76 6.03 3.99 5.26
C PHE A 76 5.90 5.27 4.43
N VAL A 77 5.60 5.09 3.15
CA VAL A 77 5.29 6.20 2.24
C VAL A 77 4.01 5.83 1.52
N PHE A 78 2.90 6.39 1.99
CA PHE A 78 1.59 6.14 1.42
C PHE A 78 1.24 7.13 0.31
N HIS A 79 0.69 6.61 -0.77
CA HIS A 79 0.10 7.37 -1.86
C HIS A 79 -1.34 6.91 -2.07
N TYR A 80 -2.28 7.82 -1.88
CA TYR A 80 -3.69 7.59 -2.17
C TYR A 80 -3.99 8.11 -3.56
N LEU A 81 -4.47 7.25 -4.46
CA LEU A 81 -4.77 7.60 -5.86
C LEU A 81 -6.18 7.14 -6.28
N PRO A 82 -6.88 7.87 -7.16
CA PRO A 82 -8.12 7.36 -7.78
C PRO A 82 -7.85 6.11 -8.62
N ALA A 83 -8.71 5.09 -8.50
CA ALA A 83 -8.59 3.83 -9.24
C ALA A 83 -8.70 3.98 -10.77
N LYS A 84 -9.26 5.09 -11.25
CA LYS A 84 -9.42 5.40 -12.68
C LYS A 84 -8.12 5.79 -13.39
N ILE A 85 -7.04 6.03 -12.66
CA ILE A 85 -5.72 6.36 -13.25
C ILE A 85 -5.08 5.07 -13.79
N ASP A 86 -4.44 5.15 -14.98
CA ASP A 86 -3.65 4.02 -15.48
C ASP A 86 -2.45 3.79 -14.57
N LYS A 87 -2.37 2.56 -14.06
CA LYS A 87 -1.33 2.15 -13.11
C LYS A 87 0.06 2.23 -13.74
N LYS A 88 0.18 2.09 -15.07
CA LYS A 88 1.46 2.22 -15.78
C LYS A 88 2.02 3.64 -15.76
N ASP A 89 1.16 4.64 -15.59
CA ASP A 89 1.56 6.05 -15.57
C ASP A 89 2.13 6.46 -14.19
N VAL A 90 1.82 5.69 -13.15
CA VAL A 90 2.14 6.05 -11.75
C VAL A 90 2.96 4.99 -11.01
N LEU A 91 2.91 3.72 -11.42
CA LEU A 91 3.67 2.63 -10.82
C LEU A 91 4.83 2.22 -11.73
N SER A 92 6.03 2.23 -11.17
CA SER A 92 7.18 1.57 -11.80
C SER A 92 7.00 0.03 -11.79
N PRO A 93 7.61 -0.72 -12.73
CA PRO A 93 7.44 -2.19 -12.83
C PRO A 93 7.84 -3.01 -11.59
N GLU A 94 8.61 -2.38 -10.71
CA GLU A 94 9.09 -2.89 -9.43
C GLU A 94 8.05 -2.87 -8.29
N PHE A 95 6.88 -2.28 -8.52
CA PHE A 95 5.76 -2.35 -7.59
C PHE A 95 5.04 -3.69 -7.72
N SER A 96 4.88 -4.38 -6.60
CA SER A 96 4.14 -5.63 -6.54
C SER A 96 2.70 -5.36 -6.16
N CYS A 97 1.78 -6.07 -6.81
CA CYS A 97 0.41 -6.16 -6.37
C CYS A 97 0.34 -6.81 -4.98
N LEU A 98 -0.33 -6.14 -4.03
CA LEU A 98 -0.58 -6.68 -2.69
C LEU A 98 -2.03 -7.15 -2.53
N MET A 99 -3.00 -6.48 -3.15
CA MET A 99 -4.42 -6.80 -3.03
C MET A 99 -5.23 -6.43 -4.28
N SER A 100 -6.12 -7.33 -4.70
CA SER A 100 -7.21 -7.10 -5.67
C SER A 100 -6.80 -6.41 -6.97
N CYS A 101 -5.64 -6.78 -7.54
CA CYS A 101 -5.19 -6.20 -8.79
C CYS A 101 -5.92 -6.84 -9.98
N PRO A 102 -6.46 -6.03 -10.91
CA PRO A 102 -7.01 -6.56 -12.14
C PRO A 102 -5.90 -7.32 -12.88
N LYS A 103 -6.23 -8.52 -13.40
CA LYS A 103 -5.37 -9.19 -14.37
C LYS A 103 -5.34 -8.29 -15.61
N HIS A 104 -4.16 -7.76 -15.94
CA HIS A 104 -3.93 -7.08 -17.20
C HIS A 104 -4.22 -7.99 -18.39
#